data_AF-A0A7K9A6U3-F1
#
_entry.id   AF-A0A7K9A6U3-F1
#
_cell.length_a   1.000
_cell.length_b   1.000
_cell.length_c   1.000
_cell.angle_alpha   90.00
_cell.angle_beta   90.00
_cell.angle_gamma   90.00
#
_symmetry.space_group_name_H-M   'P 1'
#
loop_
_entity.id
_entity.type
_entity.pdbx_description
1 polymer ?
#
loop_
_entity_poly.entity_id
_entity_poly.type
_entity_poly.pdbx_seq_one_letter_code
_entity_poly.pdbx_strand_id
1 'polypeptide(L)'
;DTFDAIVMLITSFAETLRPLHPEPHQVLVSELHRQVLIEYVRPLLQGRLVCTSAKSRARVAARLGDEARQLQELFTRLVRPPSTPAPGARW
;
A
#
# COMPACT_ATOMS: atom_id res chain seq x y z
N ASP A 1 12.67 -8.59 3.71
CA ASP A 1 11.75 -9.46 2.93
C ASP A 1 11.37 -8.73 1.62
N THR A 2 10.83 -9.42 0.61
CA THR A 2 10.26 -8.79 -0.60
C THR A 2 9.12 -7.83 -0.25
N PHE A 3 8.30 -8.18 0.74
CA PHE A 3 7.22 -7.31 1.21
C PHE A 3 7.76 -5.99 1.80
N ASP A 4 8.80 -6.05 2.65
CA ASP A 4 9.41 -4.85 3.23
C ASP A 4 9.97 -3.90 2.16
N ALA A 5 10.55 -4.47 1.08
CA ALA A 5 11.04 -3.69 -0.04
C ALA A 5 9.92 -2.94 -0.77
N ILE A 6 8.75 -3.58 -0.93
CA ILE A 6 7.55 -2.94 -1.50
C ILE A 6 7.10 -1.78 -0.61
N VAL A 7 6.96 -2.00 0.71
CA VAL A 7 6.55 -0.97 1.67
C VAL A 7 7.51 0.23 1.65
N MET A 8 8.81 -0.04 1.64
CA MET A 8 9.85 0.99 1.58
C MET A 8 9.76 1.81 0.28
N LEU A 9 9.63 1.16 -0.89
CA LEU A 9 9.53 1.84 -2.18
C LEU A 9 8.28 2.71 -2.27
N ILE A 10 7.14 2.20 -1.83
CA ILE A 10 5.88 2.94 -1.77
C ILE A 10 6.02 4.18 -0.89
N THR A 11 6.58 4.02 0.31
CA THR A 11 6.75 5.12 1.27
C THR A 11 7.69 6.18 0.70
N SER A 12 8.83 5.77 0.14
CA SER A 12 9.79 6.68 -0.48
C SER A 12 9.18 7.46 -1.63
N PHE A 13 8.39 6.81 -2.48
CA PHE A 13 7.73 7.47 -3.60
C PHE A 13 6.59 8.40 -3.14
N ALA A 14 5.83 8.03 -2.12
CA ALA A 14 4.79 8.91 -1.60
C ALA A 14 5.37 10.19 -0.98
N GLU A 15 6.53 10.11 -0.31
CA GLU A 15 7.21 11.30 0.21
C GLU A 15 7.70 12.24 -0.90
N THR A 16 8.10 11.74 -2.08
CA THR A 16 8.47 12.61 -3.21
C THR A 16 7.26 13.33 -3.82
N LEU A 17 6.06 12.75 -3.69
CA LEU A 17 4.82 13.34 -4.17
C LEU A 17 4.21 14.34 -3.18
N ARG A 18 4.60 14.30 -1.91
CA ARG A 18 4.07 15.15 -0.83
C ARG A 18 4.10 16.66 -1.09
N PRO A 19 5.05 17.24 -1.84
CA PRO A 19 5.05 18.66 -2.18
C PRO A 19 3.96 19.07 -3.20
N LEU A 20 3.29 18.11 -3.83
CA LEU A 20 2.22 18.40 -4.78
C LEU A 20 0.99 18.99 -4.08
N HIS A 21 0.23 19.77 -4.83
CA HIS A 21 -1.09 20.24 -4.38
C HIS A 21 -1.96 19.04 -3.94
N PRO A 22 -2.87 19.21 -2.96
CA PRO A 22 -3.65 18.10 -2.41
C PRO A 22 -4.42 17.27 -3.45
N GLU A 23 -4.95 17.91 -4.50
CA GLU A 23 -5.71 17.21 -5.56
C GLU A 23 -4.83 16.25 -6.38
N PRO A 24 -3.73 16.68 -7.04
CA PRO A 24 -2.84 15.77 -7.76
C PRO A 24 -2.20 14.71 -6.87
N HIS A 25 -1.88 15.07 -5.62
CA HIS A 25 -1.33 14.13 -4.64
C HIS A 25 -2.30 12.97 -4.36
N GLN A 26 -3.58 13.27 -4.07
CA GLN A 26 -4.57 12.23 -3.78
C GLN A 26 -4.83 11.32 -4.97
N VAL A 27 -4.87 11.86 -6.20
CA VAL A 27 -5.06 11.06 -7.42
C VAL A 27 -3.89 10.10 -7.62
N LEU A 28 -2.64 10.58 -7.49
CA LEU A 28 -1.45 9.76 -7.68
C LEU A 28 -1.30 8.68 -6.59
N VAL A 29 -1.57 9.03 -5.33
CA VAL A 29 -1.57 8.05 -4.23
C VAL A 29 -2.65 6.99 -4.42
N SER A 30 -3.83 7.37 -4.91
CA SER A 30 -4.93 6.43 -5.18
C SER A 30 -4.60 5.47 -6.32
N GLU A 31 -3.97 5.94 -7.39
CA GLU A 31 -3.53 5.07 -8.48
C GLU A 31 -2.39 4.13 -8.03
N LEU A 32 -1.49 4.62 -7.17
CA LEU A 32 -0.44 3.81 -6.56
C LEU A 32 -1.04 2.70 -5.67
N HIS A 33 -2.07 2.99 -4.86
CA HIS A 33 -2.81 1.96 -4.11
C HIS A 33 -3.31 0.86 -5.05
N ARG A 34 -3.97 1.26 -6.14
CA ARG A 34 -4.60 0.34 -7.09
C ARG A 34 -3.55 -0.54 -7.76
N GLN A 35 -2.44 0.04 -8.22
CA GLN A 35 -1.34 -0.68 -8.85
C GLN A 35 -0.68 -1.69 -7.91
N VAL A 36 -0.35 -1.27 -6.69
CA VAL A 36 0.27 -2.16 -5.68
C VAL A 36 -0.64 -3.34 -5.38
N LEU A 37 -1.93 -3.09 -5.13
CA LEU A 37 -2.88 -4.16 -4.86
C LEU A 37 -2.99 -5.14 -6.03
N ILE A 38 -3.06 -4.63 -7.27
CA ILE A 38 -3.16 -5.49 -8.46
C ILE A 38 -1.90 -6.34 -8.64
N GLU A 39 -0.71 -5.75 -8.56
CA GLU A 39 0.54 -6.48 -8.74
C GLU A 39 0.83 -7.43 -7.58
N TYR A 40 0.34 -7.12 -6.37
CA TYR A 40 0.43 -8.00 -5.20
C TYR A 40 -0.52 -9.20 -5.29
N VAL A 41 -1.77 -8.96 -5.70
CA VAL A 41 -2.84 -9.97 -5.71
C VAL A 41 -2.79 -10.84 -6.96
N ARG A 42 -2.35 -10.31 -8.11
CA ARG A 42 -2.33 -11.05 -9.39
C ARG A 42 -1.55 -12.37 -9.30
N PRO A 43 -0.33 -12.45 -8.73
CA PRO A 43 0.39 -13.72 -8.59
C PRO A 43 -0.36 -14.74 -7.72
N LEU A 44 -1.08 -14.28 -6.70
CA LEU A 44 -1.88 -15.14 -5.81
C LEU A 44 -3.05 -15.77 -6.58
N LEU A 45 -3.73 -14.97 -7.41
CA LEU A 45 -4.86 -15.43 -8.23
C LEU A 45 -4.42 -16.28 -9.43
N GLN A 46 -3.20 -16.10 -9.93
CA GLN A 46 -2.64 -16.89 -11.03
C GLN A 46 -2.17 -18.30 -10.61
N GLY A 47 -2.48 -18.75 -9.39
CA GLY A 47 -2.09 -20.08 -8.92
C GLY A 47 -0.59 -20.27 -8.71
N ARG A 48 0.20 -19.18 -8.69
CA ARG A 48 1.65 -19.25 -8.44
C ARG A 48 1.97 -19.59 -6.98
N LEU A 49 0.97 -19.55 -6.11
CA LEU A 49 1.05 -19.96 -4.72
C LEU A 49 0.62 -21.43 -4.56
N VAL A 50 1.58 -22.34 -4.52
CA VAL A 50 1.30 -23.77 -4.31
C VAL A 50 1.49 -24.13 -2.84
N CYS A 51 0.41 -24.58 -2.19
CA CYS A 51 0.44 -25.05 -0.81
C CYS A 51 0.20 -26.55 -0.73
N THR A 52 1.23 -27.33 -0.39
CA THR A 52 1.20 -28.80 -0.36
C THR A 52 0.59 -29.41 0.92
N SER A 53 0.26 -28.60 1.94
CA SER A 53 -0.28 -29.09 3.22
C SER A 53 -1.25 -28.09 3.86
N ALA A 54 -2.10 -28.57 4.77
CA ALA A 54 -2.94 -27.68 5.59
C ALA A 54 -2.12 -26.69 6.42
N LYS A 55 -0.96 -27.13 6.94
CA LYS A 55 -0.04 -26.29 7.71
C LYS A 55 0.58 -25.18 6.86
N SER A 56 1.01 -25.48 5.63
CA SER A 56 1.54 -24.45 4.72
C SER A 56 0.44 -23.48 4.27
N ARG A 57 -0.78 -23.96 4.01
CA ARG A 57 -1.94 -23.09 3.75
C ARG A 57 -2.20 -22.12 4.91
N ALA A 58 -2.24 -22.61 6.15
CA ALA A 58 -2.50 -21.78 7.32
C ALA A 58 -1.41 -20.72 7.54
N ARG A 59 -0.13 -21.09 7.38
CA ARG A 59 1.00 -20.15 7.47
C ARG A 59 0.92 -19.06 6.40
N VAL A 60 0.60 -19.43 5.16
CA VAL A 60 0.48 -18.45 4.08
C VAL A 60 -0.73 -17.54 4.28
N ALA A 61 -1.87 -18.08 4.70
CA ALA A 61 -3.06 -17.27 5.00
C ALA A 61 -2.79 -16.24 6.12
N ALA A 62 -2.11 -16.66 7.20
CA ALA A 62 -1.70 -15.74 8.26
C ALA A 62 -0.78 -14.63 7.75
N ARG A 63 0.26 -14.99 6.99
CA ARG A 63 1.21 -14.00 6.41
C ARG A 63 0.50 -13.00 5.49
N LEU A 64 -0.35 -13.49 4.57
CA LEU A 64 -1.13 -12.64 3.67
C LEU A 64 -2.07 -11.71 4.43
N GLY A 65 -2.67 -12.18 5.53
CA GLY A 65 -3.49 -11.36 6.41
C GLY A 65 -2.69 -10.22 7.06
N ASP A 66 -1.50 -10.53 7.58
CA ASP A 66 -0.61 -9.54 8.18
C ASP A 66 -0.11 -8.52 7.15
N GLU A 67 0.29 -8.97 5.97
CA GLU A 67 0.72 -8.12 4.85
C GLU A 67 -0.42 -7.19 4.39
N ALA A 68 -1.65 -7.71 4.26
CA ALA A 68 -2.82 -6.92 3.90
C ALA A 68 -3.12 -5.83 4.95
N ARG A 69 -3.03 -6.17 6.25
CA ARG A 69 -3.19 -5.19 7.33
C ARG A 69 -2.13 -4.08 7.26
N GLN A 70 -0.87 -4.45 7.04
CA GLN A 70 0.22 -3.47 6.93
C GLN A 70 0.04 -2.54 5.73
N LEU A 71 -0.37 -3.06 4.57
CA LEU A 71 -0.69 -2.24 3.40
C LEU A 71 -1.85 -1.30 3.68
N GLN A 72 -2.93 -1.77 4.32
CA GLN A 72 -4.07 -0.92 4.69
C GLN A 72 -3.67 0.23 5.62
N GLU A 73 -2.83 -0.05 6.63
CA GLU A 73 -2.31 0.97 7.55
C GLU A 73 -1.43 2.00 6.83
N LEU A 74 -0.51 1.54 5.98
CA LEU A 74 0.35 2.40 5.16
C LEU A 74 -0.48 3.36 4.32
N PHE A 75 -1.41 2.82 3.56
CA PHE A 75 -2.27 3.54 2.65
C PHE A 75 -3.23 4.51 3.34
N THR A 76 -3.73 4.16 4.52
CA THR A 76 -4.53 5.08 5.34
C THR A 76 -3.69 6.28 5.81
N ARG A 77 -2.40 6.09 6.11
CA ARG A 77 -1.48 7.17 6.49
C ARG A 77 -1.14 8.08 5.31
N LEU A 78 -0.93 7.50 4.13
CA LEU A 78 -0.58 8.25 2.92
C LEU A 78 -1.73 9.10 2.36
N VAL A 79 -2.98 8.65 2.51
CA VAL A 79 -4.15 9.40 2.03
C VAL A 79 -4.60 10.49 3.01
N ARG A 80 -4.30 10.34 4.31
CA ARG A 80 -4.70 11.33 5.31
C ARG A 80 -3.91 12.63 5.10
N PRO A 81 -4.54 13.76 4.72
CA PRO A 81 -3.86 15.04 4.70
C PRO A 81 -3.38 15.40 6.13
N PRO A 82 -2.28 16.15 6.28
CA PRO A 82 -1.87 16.63 7.59
C PRO A 82 -3.04 17.37 8.24
N SER A 83 -3.39 17.00 9.47
CA SER A 83 -4.56 17.49 10.22
C SER A 83 -4.52 18.97 10.57
N THR A 84 -3.52 19.71 10.10
CA THR A 84 -3.35 21.13 10.34
C THR A 84 -3.54 21.85 9.00
N PRO A 85 -4.63 22.61 8.80
CA PRO A 85 -4.67 23.54 7.68
C PRO A 85 -3.48 24.49 7.84
N ALA A 86 -2.66 24.62 6.79
CA ALA A 86 -1.61 25.62 6.76
C ALA A 86 -2.26 26.99 7.00
N PRO A 87 -1.80 27.79 7.98
CA PRO A 87 -2.36 29.12 8.22
C PRO A 87 -2.13 29.98 6.97
N GLY A 88 -3.19 30.20 6.18
CA GLY A 88 -3.15 31.06 5.00
C GLY A 88 -3.65 30.45 3.69
N ALA A 89 -4.05 29.17 3.63
CA ALA A 89 -4.62 28.59 2.41
C ALA A 89 -6.04 29.16 2.15
N ARG A 90 -6.14 30.17 1.27
CA ARG A 90 -7.40 30.53 0.61
C ARG A 90 -7.52 29.65 -0.65
N TRP A 91 -8.54 28.78 -0.58
CA TRP A 91 -9.24 28.01 -1.61
C TRP A 91 -8.49 27.72 -2.91
#